data_AF-A0A5C5ZM78-F1
#
_entry.id   AF-A0A5C5ZM78-F1
#
_cell.length_a   1.000
_cell.length_b   1.000
_cell.length_c   1.000
_cell.angle_alpha   90.00
_cell.angle_beta   90.00
_cell.angle_gamma   90.00
#
_symmetry.space_group_name_H-M   'P 1'
#
loop_
_entity.id
_entity.type
_entity.pdbx_description
1 polymer ?
#
loop_
_entity_poly.entity_id
_entity_poly.type
_entity_poly.pdbx_seq_one_letter_code
_entity_poly.pdbx_strand_id
1 'polypeptide(L)' 'MQGTIDQDSQRAAWGPRGKSWPIVETGLYNLTENEAGALLHFEDGQTQQWTLVRLDDPESSEEGADAPAE' A
#
# COMPACT_ATOMS: atom_id res chain seq x y z
N MET A 1 -2.57 11.18 -3.30
CA MET A 1 -1.51 10.45 -4.03
C MET A 1 -1.86 10.36 -5.51
N GLN A 2 -0.94 9.92 -6.35
CA GLN A 2 -1.19 9.52 -7.73
C GLN A 2 -0.54 8.15 -7.98
N GLY A 3 -1.11 7.32 -8.85
CA GLY A 3 -0.57 6.00 -9.12
C GLY A 3 -1.01 5.46 -10.47
N THR A 4 -0.37 4.36 -10.88
CA THR A 4 -0.63 3.65 -12.13
C THR A 4 -0.51 2.15 -11.91
N ILE A 5 -1.12 1.39 -12.81
CA ILE A 5 -0.98 -0.06 -12.91
C ILE A 5 -0.31 -0.38 -14.24
N ASP A 6 0.72 -1.21 -14.19
CA ASP A 6 1.26 -1.87 -15.36
C ASP A 6 0.67 -3.29 -15.45
N GLN A 7 -0.15 -3.53 -16.48
CA GLN A 7 -0.85 -4.80 -16.67
C GLN A 7 0.07 -5.90 -17.20
N ASP A 8 1.16 -5.56 -17.88
CA ASP A 8 2.04 -6.58 -18.46
C ASP A 8 2.91 -7.19 -17.36
N SER A 9 3.48 -6.34 -16.50
CA SER A 9 4.28 -6.81 -15.36
C SER A 9 3.46 -7.15 -14.10
N GLN A 10 2.15 -6.83 -14.09
CA GLN A 10 1.25 -6.99 -12.95
C GLN A 10 1.75 -6.23 -11.70
N ARG A 11 2.05 -4.94 -11.88
CA ARG A 11 2.62 -4.09 -10.81
C ARG A 11 1.83 -2.80 -10.63
N ALA A 12 1.76 -2.35 -9.38
CA ALA A 12 1.22 -1.06 -9.01
C ALA A 12 2.35 -0.16 -8.53
N ALA A 13 2.32 1.11 -8.92
CA ALA A 13 3.25 2.13 -8.46
C ALA A 13 2.50 3.41 -8.10
N TRP A 14 2.85 4.05 -7.00
CA TRP A 14 2.22 5.29 -6.54
C TRP A 14 3.20 6.20 -5.80
N GLY A 15 2.87 7.49 -5.76
CA GLY A 15 3.68 8.50 -5.09
C GLY A 15 2.91 9.78 -4.78
N PRO A 16 3.61 10.81 -4.28
CA PRO A 16 3.02 12.12 -4.01
C PRO A 16 2.50 12.76 -5.28
N ARG A 17 1.35 13.46 -5.18
CA ARG A 17 0.80 14.17 -6.34
C ARG A 17 1.70 15.35 -6.71
N GLY A 18 2.03 15.49 -7.99
CA GLY A 18 2.85 16.61 -8.49
C GLY A 18 4.33 16.51 -8.16
N LYS A 19 4.83 15.35 -7.74
CA LYS A 19 6.26 15.07 -7.56
C LYS A 19 6.63 13.76 -8.26
N SER A 20 7.87 13.68 -8.73
CA SER A 20 8.40 12.45 -9.35
C SER A 20 8.87 11.42 -8.31
N TRP A 21 9.17 11.84 -7.09
CA TRP A 21 9.75 11.01 -6.03
C TRP A 21 9.19 11.34 -4.64
N PRO A 22 9.24 10.40 -3.68
CA PRO A 22 9.58 8.99 -3.89
C PRO A 22 8.44 8.20 -4.55
N ILE A 23 8.76 7.05 -5.14
CA ILE A 23 7.77 6.12 -5.73
C ILE A 23 7.76 4.84 -4.92
N VAL A 24 6.57 4.43 -4.47
CA VAL A 24 6.33 3.11 -3.89
C VAL A 24 5.84 2.19 -5.00
N GLU A 25 6.30 0.94 -5.00
CA GLU A 25 5.82 -0.07 -5.92
C GLU A 25 5.70 -1.46 -5.30
N THR A 26 4.76 -2.26 -5.79
CA THR A 26 4.59 -3.68 -5.41
C THR A 26 3.84 -4.45 -6.50
N GLY A 27 3.79 -5.78 -6.40
CA GLY A 27 2.99 -6.63 -7.29
C GLY A 27 1.49 -6.48 -7.00
N LEU A 28 0.62 -6.59 -8.01
CA LEU A 28 -0.84 -6.46 -7.81
C LEU A 28 -1.37 -7.48 -6.80
N TYR A 29 -0.88 -8.72 -6.86
CA TYR A 29 -1.23 -9.77 -5.90
C TYR A 29 -0.93 -9.35 -4.44
N ASN A 30 0.18 -8.66 -4.20
CA ASN A 30 0.55 -8.23 -2.84
C ASN A 30 -0.48 -7.30 -2.20
N LEU A 31 -1.28 -6.59 -3.01
CA LEU A 31 -2.35 -5.72 -2.50
C LEU A 31 -3.57 -6.48 -1.99
N THR A 32 -3.69 -7.79 -2.25
CA THR A 32 -4.75 -8.64 -1.69
C THR A 32 -4.40 -9.21 -0.32
N GLU A 33 -3.12 -9.21 0.05
CA GLU A 33 -2.61 -9.72 1.32
C GLU A 33 -2.73 -8.69 2.46
N ASN A 34 -2.73 -9.17 3.71
CA ASN A 34 -2.72 -8.31 4.89
C ASN A 34 -1.32 -7.76 5.20
N GLU A 35 -0.27 -8.47 4.80
CA GLU A 35 1.12 -8.04 4.92
C GLU A 35 1.88 -8.45 3.65
N ALA A 36 2.61 -7.51 3.03
CA ALA A 36 3.40 -7.80 1.84
C ALA A 36 4.61 -6.87 1.68
N GLY A 37 5.57 -7.28 0.84
CA GLY A 37 6.72 -6.44 0.51
C GLY A 37 6.39 -5.32 -0.47
N ALA A 38 7.10 -4.20 -0.36
CA ALA A 38 7.10 -3.09 -1.30
C ALA A 38 8.51 -2.52 -1.47
N LEU A 39 8.74 -1.85 -2.60
CA LEU A 39 9.96 -1.09 -2.85
C LEU A 39 9.64 0.41 -2.80
N LEU A 40 10.52 1.18 -2.17
CA LEU A 40 10.47 2.63 -2.13
C LEU A 40 11.71 3.17 -2.87
N HIS A 41 11.48 3.86 -3.97
CA HIS A 41 12.52 4.44 -4.82
C HIS A 41 12.67 5.95 -4.58
N PHE A 42 13.91 6.40 -4.49
CA PHE A 42 14.29 7.80 -4.30
C PHE A 42 14.96 8.38 -5.55
N GLU A 43 15.01 9.71 -5.59
CA GLU A 43 15.58 10.48 -6.71
C GLU A 43 17.06 10.18 -6.97
N ASP A 44 17.82 9.88 -5.92
CA ASP A 44 19.24 9.55 -5.99
C ASP A 44 19.50 8.10 -6.44
N GLY A 45 18.46 7.36 -6.83
CA GLY A 45 18.53 5.96 -7.23
C GLY A 45 18.53 4.98 -6.07
N GLN A 46 18.48 5.44 -4.82
CA GLN A 46 18.33 4.54 -3.68
C GLN A 46 16.99 3.82 -3.74
N THR A 47 17.01 2.54 -3.39
CA THR A 47 15.81 1.73 -3.22
C THR A 47 15.82 1.10 -1.84
N GLN A 48 14.70 1.20 -1.13
CA GLN A 48 14.51 0.56 0.15
C GLN A 48 13.42 -0.51 0.04
N GLN A 49 13.58 -1.60 0.80
CA GLN A 49 12.54 -2.61 0.96
C GLN A 49 11.71 -2.29 2.20
N TRP A 50 10.41 -2.24 2.04
CA TRP A 50 9.44 -1.91 3.08
C TRP A 50 8.39 -3.01 3.18
N THR A 51 7.75 -3.12 4.34
CA THR A 51 6.56 -3.95 4.52
C THR A 51 5.33 -3.07 4.46
N LEU A 52 4.39 -3.40 3.57
CA LEU A 52 3.03 -2.87 3.56
C LEU A 52 2.18 -3.72 4.49
N VAL A 53 1.59 -3.07 5.49
CA VAL A 53 0.61 -3.69 6.40
C VAL A 53 -0.75 -3.08 6.11
N ARG A 54 -1.75 -3.92 5.88
CA ARG A 54 -3.15 -3.51 5.76
C ARG A 54 -3.64 -3.09 7.13
N LEU A 55 -4.03 -1.82 7.24
CA LEU A 55 -4.72 -1.32 8.42
C LEU A 55 -6.21 -1.65 8.28
N ASP A 56 -6.84 -1.99 9.41
CA ASP A 56 -8.28 -2.09 9.47
C ASP A 56 -8.92 -0.74 9.15
N ASP A 57 -10.13 -0.79 8.61
CA ASP A 57 -10.89 0.42 8.33
C ASP A 57 -11.20 1.15 9.65
N PRO A 58 -10.77 2.42 9.82
CA PRO A 58 -11.06 3.17 11.04
C PRO A 58 -12.57 3.31 11.31
N GLU A 59 -13.43 3.31 10.28
CA GLU A 59 -14.88 3.42 10.45
C GLU A 59 -15.51 2.08 10.89
N SER A 60 -14.86 0.95 10.61
CA SER A 60 -15.28 -0.36 11.11
C SER A 60 -14.96 -0.57 12.60
N SER A 61 -14.22 0.35 13.21
CA SER A 61 -13.80 0.29 14.62
C SER A 61 -14.86 0.84 15.59
N GLU A 62 -15.90 1.52 15.11
CA GLU A 62 -16.97 2.08 15.94
C GLU A 62 -18.18 1.14 16.11
N GLU A 63 -18.28 0.07 15.31
CA GLU A 63 -19.33 -0.97 15.41
C GLU A 63 -18.78 -2.27 16.04
N GLY A 64 -18.31 -2.19 17.27
CA GLY A 64 -17.81 -3.38 17.99
C GLY A 64 -17.80 -3.28 19.52
N ALA A 65 -18.37 -2.23 20.10
CA ALA A 65 -18.36 -2.00 21.55
C ALA A 65 -19.71 -2.20 22.25
N ASP A 66 -20.70 -2.83 21.60
CA ASP A 66 -21.91 -3.29 22.30
C ASP A 66 -22.62 -4.45 21.59
N ALA A 67 -22.30 -5.69 22.00
CA ALA A 67 -23.26 -6.79 22.00
C ALA A 67 -22.80 -7.83 23.05
N PRO A 68 -23.68 -8.25 23.99
CA PRO A 68 -23.31 -9.16 25.08
C PRO A 68 -23.16 -10.60 24.59
N ALA A 69 -22.39 -11.37 25.35
CA ALA A 69 -22.26 -12.81 25.18
C ALA A 69 -23.60 -13.53 25.41
N GLU A 70 -23.97 -14.41 24.48
CA GLU A 70 -24.81 -15.59 24.72
C GLU A 70 -24.18 -16.83 24.09
#